data_AF-W7SGS8-F1
#
_entry.id   AF-W7SGS8-F1
#
_cell.length_a   1.000
_cell.length_b   1.000
_cell.length_c   1.000
_cell.angle_alpha   90.00
_cell.angle_beta   90.00
_cell.angle_gamma   90.00
#
_symmetry.space_group_name_H-M   'P 1'
#
loop_
_entity.id
_entity.type
_entity.pdbx_description
1 polymer ?
#
loop_
_entity_poly.entity_id
_entity_poly.type
_entity_poly.pdbx_seq_one_letter_code
_entity_poly.pdbx_strand_id
1 'polypeptide(L)'
;MTTQGELFARAIAARDAGALRAVLADSVAFEALTPGRHWTSTDADEVVDKIILGPWFGVHQGDIELCAVNTGQVGDCHEVGYRFRVRSADADRMVEQQAYYTARDDRIDTIRIVCSGYQG
;
A
#
# COMPACT_ATOMS: atom_id res chain seq x y z
N MET A 1 -7.69 -13.49 11.95
CA MET A 1 -8.47 -12.81 10.90
C MET A 1 -7.51 -11.92 10.13
N THR A 2 -7.67 -11.82 8.81
CA THR A 2 -6.88 -10.90 7.97
C THR A 2 -7.34 -9.47 8.22
N THR A 3 -6.42 -8.54 8.45
CA THR A 3 -6.75 -7.12 8.69
C THR A 3 -6.89 -6.36 7.37
N GLN A 4 -7.54 -5.18 7.39
CA GLN A 4 -7.64 -4.34 6.18
C GLN A 4 -6.26 -3.92 5.66
N GLY A 5 -5.31 -3.63 6.55
CA GLY A 5 -3.92 -3.35 6.17
C GLY A 5 -3.24 -4.52 5.45
N GLU A 6 -3.48 -5.75 5.89
CA GLU A 6 -2.97 -6.94 5.20
C GLU A 6 -3.66 -7.15 3.84
N LEU A 7 -4.97 -6.94 3.75
CA LEU A 7 -5.72 -6.99 2.48
C LEU A 7 -5.18 -5.94 1.49
N PHE A 8 -4.90 -4.73 1.98
CA PHE A 8 -4.29 -3.66 1.19
C PHE A 8 -2.92 -4.08 0.63
N ALA A 9 -2.01 -4.60 1.48
CA ALA A 9 -0.69 -5.07 1.03
C ALA A 9 -0.79 -6.20 -0.01
N ARG A 10 -1.72 -7.15 0.20
CA ARG A 10 -1.97 -8.24 -0.74
C ARG A 10 -2.52 -7.74 -2.08
N ALA A 11 -3.44 -6.78 -2.05
CA ALA A 11 -4.03 -6.19 -3.25
C ALA A 11 -2.97 -5.43 -4.08
N ILE A 12 -2.02 -4.73 -3.43
CA ILE A 12 -0.87 -4.13 -4.13
C ILE A 12 -0.04 -5.20 -4.83
N ALA A 13 0.35 -6.26 -4.12
CA ALA A 13 1.16 -7.34 -4.69
C ALA A 13 0.48 -8.01 -5.89
N ALA A 14 -0.84 -8.21 -5.81
CA ALA A 14 -1.65 -8.77 -6.89
C ALA A 14 -1.96 -7.78 -8.03
N ARG A 15 -1.64 -6.49 -7.86
CA ARG A 15 -2.05 -5.38 -8.75
C ARG A 15 -3.57 -5.36 -8.97
N ASP A 16 -4.32 -5.72 -7.94
CA ASP A 16 -5.77 -5.87 -8.00
C ASP A 16 -6.45 -4.54 -7.64
N ALA A 17 -6.81 -3.78 -8.67
CA ALA A 17 -7.48 -2.51 -8.53
C ALA A 17 -8.86 -2.64 -7.85
N GLY A 18 -9.55 -3.76 -8.05
CA GLY A 18 -10.86 -4.03 -7.43
C GLY A 18 -10.72 -4.30 -5.94
N ALA A 19 -9.75 -5.14 -5.55
CA ALA A 19 -9.46 -5.41 -4.15
C ALA A 19 -8.96 -4.15 -3.41
N LEU A 20 -8.16 -3.31 -4.07
CA LEU A 20 -7.74 -2.02 -3.50
C LEU A 20 -8.92 -1.07 -3.25
N ARG A 21 -9.90 -1.01 -4.16
CA ARG A 21 -11.11 -0.22 -3.96
C ARG A 21 -12.02 -0.79 -2.88
N ALA A 22 -12.08 -2.10 -2.75
CA ALA A 22 -12.86 -2.78 -1.73
C ALA A 22 -12.31 -2.48 -0.32
N VAL A 23 -10.99 -2.34 -0.17
CA VAL A 23 -10.34 -2.10 1.13
C VAL A 23 -10.29 -0.62 1.53
N LEU A 24 -10.24 0.31 0.56
CA LEU A 24 -10.25 1.76 0.82
C LEU A 24 -11.68 2.28 0.92
N ALA A 25 -11.98 3.22 1.80
CA ALA A 25 -13.24 3.97 1.77
C ALA A 25 -13.24 4.92 0.55
N ASP A 26 -14.41 5.16 -0.07
CA ASP A 26 -14.49 6.01 -1.28
C ASP A 26 -13.89 7.41 -1.04
N SER A 27 -14.15 7.98 0.14
CA SER A 27 -13.49 9.17 0.68
C SER A 27 -12.43 8.75 1.69
N VAL A 28 -11.19 8.56 1.24
CA VAL A 28 -10.04 8.17 2.08
C VAL A 28 -9.09 9.34 2.29
N ALA A 29 -8.72 9.67 3.52
CA ALA A 29 -7.62 10.59 3.81
C ALA A 29 -6.28 9.86 3.62
N PHE A 30 -5.74 9.86 2.41
CA PHE A 30 -4.51 9.17 2.04
C PHE A 30 -3.31 10.12 2.06
N GLU A 31 -2.23 9.74 2.76
CA GLU A 31 -0.92 10.33 2.56
C GLU A 31 0.18 9.25 2.54
N ALA A 32 1.17 9.43 1.67
CA ALA A 32 2.32 8.54 1.61
C ALA A 32 3.63 9.29 1.33
N LEU A 33 4.69 8.86 1.98
CA LEU A 33 6.06 9.32 1.77
C LEU A 33 6.88 8.21 1.11
N THR A 34 7.30 8.47 -0.11
CA THR A 34 8.32 7.68 -0.83
C THR A 34 9.58 8.53 -1.00
N PRO A 35 10.76 7.94 -1.24
CA PRO A 35 11.96 8.73 -1.48
C PRO A 35 11.74 9.79 -2.56
N GLY A 36 11.90 11.06 -2.18
CA GLY A 36 11.76 12.21 -3.08
C GLY A 36 10.33 12.60 -3.47
N ARG A 37 9.28 11.96 -2.93
CA ARG A 37 7.89 12.31 -3.26
C ARG A 37 6.96 12.19 -2.04
N HIS A 38 6.08 13.17 -1.91
CA HIS A 38 4.94 13.17 -1.01
C HIS A 38 3.67 13.05 -1.83
N TRP A 39 2.84 12.07 -1.50
CA TRP A 39 1.58 11.77 -2.16
C TRP A 39 0.43 12.08 -1.21
N THR A 40 -0.60 12.74 -1.69
CA THR A 40 -1.85 12.96 -0.96
C THR A 40 -3.04 12.78 -1.89
N SER A 41 -4.15 12.28 -1.37
CA SER A 41 -5.44 12.28 -2.05
C SER A 41 -6.57 12.08 -1.04
N THR A 42 -7.77 12.49 -1.43
CA THR A 42 -9.02 12.27 -0.69
C THR A 42 -9.97 11.29 -1.39
N ASP A 43 -9.54 10.69 -2.51
CA ASP A 43 -10.36 9.89 -3.41
C ASP A 43 -9.71 8.53 -3.67
N ALA A 44 -10.42 7.44 -3.33
CA ALA A 44 -9.91 6.08 -3.51
C ALA A 44 -9.57 5.75 -4.97
N ASP A 45 -10.34 6.23 -5.94
CA ASP A 45 -10.06 5.96 -7.36
C ASP A 45 -8.74 6.60 -7.79
N GLU A 46 -8.48 7.82 -7.34
CA GLU A 46 -7.21 8.51 -7.56
C GLU A 46 -6.04 7.79 -6.87
N VAL A 47 -6.22 7.36 -5.61
CA VAL A 47 -5.20 6.59 -4.88
C VAL A 47 -4.84 5.32 -5.63
N VAL A 48 -5.83 4.57 -6.11
CA VAL A 48 -5.59 3.29 -6.79
C VAL A 48 -4.96 3.49 -8.16
N ASP A 49 -5.57 4.29 -9.03
CA ASP A 49 -5.18 4.32 -10.44
C ASP A 49 -4.02 5.28 -10.71
N LYS A 50 -3.97 6.42 -10.02
CA LYS A 50 -3.02 7.50 -10.33
C LYS A 50 -1.82 7.54 -9.40
N ILE A 51 -1.84 6.80 -8.28
CA ILE A 51 -0.74 6.75 -7.33
C ILE A 51 -0.17 5.33 -7.23
N ILE A 52 -0.92 4.38 -6.66
CA ILE A 52 -0.43 3.03 -6.35
C ILE A 52 -0.14 2.25 -7.65
N LEU A 53 -1.16 2.04 -8.48
CA LEU A 53 -1.03 1.28 -9.73
C LEU A 53 -0.54 2.14 -10.90
N GLY A 54 -0.29 3.42 -10.67
CA GLY A 54 0.35 4.34 -11.62
C GLY A 54 1.85 4.49 -11.35
N PRO A 55 2.33 5.66 -10.92
CA PRO A 55 3.75 5.96 -10.80
C PRO A 55 4.49 5.15 -9.72
N TRP A 56 3.81 4.60 -8.71
CA TRP A 56 4.47 3.88 -7.63
C TRP A 56 4.84 2.45 -8.03
N PHE A 57 3.85 1.65 -8.45
CA PHE A 57 4.05 0.24 -8.82
C PHE A 57 3.74 -0.06 -10.30
N GLY A 58 2.98 0.78 -10.98
CA GLY A 58 2.60 0.58 -12.39
C GLY A 58 3.75 0.70 -13.39
N VAL A 59 4.84 1.38 -13.03
CA VAL A 59 6.03 1.50 -13.88
C VAL A 59 6.88 0.22 -13.93
N HIS A 60 6.67 -0.70 -12.98
CA HIS A 60 7.41 -1.95 -12.92
C HIS A 60 6.70 -3.01 -13.77
N GLN A 61 7.46 -3.74 -14.59
CA GLN A 61 6.92 -4.78 -15.48
C GLN A 61 6.96 -6.20 -14.89
N GLY A 62 7.73 -6.42 -13.82
CA GLY A 62 7.84 -7.74 -13.18
C GLY A 62 6.88 -7.94 -12.00
N ASP A 63 6.82 -9.19 -11.54
CA ASP A 63 5.97 -9.60 -10.43
C ASP A 63 6.34 -8.86 -9.13
N ILE A 64 5.32 -8.61 -8.31
CA ILE A 64 5.45 -8.06 -6.96
C ILE A 64 5.07 -9.18 -5.98
N GLU A 65 6.06 -9.68 -5.26
CA GLU A 65 5.87 -10.75 -4.28
C GLU A 65 5.76 -10.15 -2.86
N LEU A 66 4.66 -10.42 -2.14
CA LEU A 66 4.54 -10.08 -0.73
C LEU A 66 5.35 -11.08 0.12
N CYS A 67 6.54 -10.65 0.53
CA CYS A 67 7.51 -11.48 1.26
C CYS A 67 7.23 -11.53 2.77
N ALA A 68 6.72 -10.45 3.33
CA ALA A 68 6.42 -10.35 4.75
C ALA A 68 5.28 -9.36 4.98
N VAL A 69 4.45 -9.66 5.99
CA VAL A 69 3.44 -8.74 6.51
C VAL A 69 3.40 -8.89 8.03
N ASN A 70 3.33 -7.77 8.73
CA ASN A 70 3.13 -7.70 10.17
C ASN A 70 2.01 -6.70 10.44
N THR A 71 1.12 -7.03 11.36
CA THR A 71 -0.03 -6.19 11.70
C THR A 71 -0.04 -5.92 13.20
N GLY A 72 -0.44 -4.72 13.58
CA GLY A 72 -0.58 -4.31 14.98
C GLY A 72 -1.75 -3.37 15.17
N GLN A 73 -1.99 -2.97 16.40
CA GLN A 73 -3.02 -2.00 16.75
C GLN A 73 -2.67 -1.30 18.06
N VAL A 74 -2.94 0.01 18.13
CA VAL A 74 -2.82 0.86 19.32
C VAL A 74 -4.12 1.66 19.46
N GLY A 75 -5.00 1.24 20.37
CA GLY A 75 -6.34 1.80 20.45
C GLY A 75 -7.10 1.58 19.14
N ASP A 76 -7.63 2.64 18.54
CA ASP A 76 -8.34 2.58 17.25
C ASP A 76 -7.40 2.70 16.03
N CYS A 77 -6.10 2.97 16.26
CA CYS A 77 -5.12 3.08 15.20
C CYS A 77 -4.53 1.71 14.88
N HIS A 78 -4.73 1.24 13.65
CA HIS A 78 -4.14 0.00 13.15
C HIS A 78 -2.78 0.26 12.52
N GLU A 79 -1.92 -0.74 12.60
CA GLU A 79 -0.59 -0.76 12.01
C GLU A 79 -0.49 -1.90 10.99
N VAL A 80 0.13 -1.63 9.85
CA VAL A 80 0.61 -2.68 8.96
C VAL A 80 2.00 -2.34 8.42
N GLY A 81 2.95 -3.25 8.62
CA GLY A 81 4.25 -3.26 7.96
C GLY A 81 4.29 -4.38 6.93
N TYR A 82 4.75 -4.10 5.72
CA TYR A 82 4.87 -5.12 4.67
C TYR A 82 6.10 -4.91 3.79
N ARG A 83 6.59 -6.02 3.25
CA ARG A 83 7.77 -6.04 2.39
C ARG A 83 7.47 -6.73 1.08
N PHE A 84 7.79 -6.06 -0.01
CA PHE A 84 7.72 -6.61 -1.36
C PHE A 84 9.11 -6.95 -1.90
N ARG A 85 9.17 -8.01 -2.68
CA ARG A 85 10.19 -8.19 -3.70
C ARG A 85 9.59 -7.81 -5.05
N VAL A 86 10.16 -6.81 -5.70
CA VAL A 86 9.79 -6.38 -7.05
C VAL A 86 10.81 -6.95 -8.01
N ARG A 87 10.36 -7.89 -8.84
CA ARG A 87 11.22 -8.51 -9.84
C ARG A 87 11.42 -7.57 -11.02
N SER A 88 12.63 -7.53 -11.55
CA SER A 88 12.94 -6.77 -12.77
C SER A 88 13.91 -7.55 -13.66
N ALA A 89 14.05 -7.14 -14.92
CA ALA A 89 14.95 -7.79 -15.86
C ALA A 89 16.43 -7.71 -15.43
N ASP A 90 16.81 -6.64 -14.73
CA ASP A 90 18.20 -6.38 -14.34
C ASP A 90 18.53 -6.94 -12.95
N ALA A 91 17.69 -6.67 -11.95
CA ALA A 91 17.86 -7.14 -10.58
C ALA A 91 16.57 -7.06 -9.77
N ASP A 92 16.36 -8.02 -8.88
CA ASP A 92 15.30 -7.94 -7.88
C ASP A 92 15.57 -6.78 -6.91
N ARG A 93 14.51 -6.07 -6.51
CA ARG A 93 14.58 -5.00 -5.53
C ARG A 93 13.64 -5.28 -4.37
N MET A 94 14.09 -4.97 -3.17
CA MET A 94 13.25 -5.05 -1.97
C MET A 94 12.69 -3.66 -1.65
N VAL A 95 11.44 -3.59 -1.22
CA VAL A 95 10.83 -2.37 -0.70
C VAL A 95 10.00 -2.72 0.53
N GLU A 96 10.16 -1.94 1.60
CA GLU A 96 9.37 -2.05 2.81
C GLU A 96 8.51 -0.80 2.95
N GLN A 97 7.28 -1.01 3.43
CA GLN A 97 6.37 0.06 3.76
C GLN A 97 5.81 -0.18 5.15
N GLN A 98 5.70 0.91 5.89
CA GLN A 98 5.07 0.96 7.20
C GLN A 98 3.88 1.91 7.11
N ALA A 99 2.71 1.44 7.52
CA ALA A 99 1.49 2.22 7.47
C ALA A 99 0.72 2.21 8.79
N TYR A 100 0.16 3.36 9.13
CA TYR A 100 -0.83 3.51 10.17
C TYR A 100 -2.16 3.91 9.55
N TYR A 101 -3.26 3.32 10.00
CA TYR A 101 -4.57 3.55 9.42
C TYR A 101 -5.70 3.42 10.43
N THR A 102 -6.84 4.04 10.12
CA THR A 102 -8.13 3.79 10.76
C THR A 102 -9.06 3.13 9.75
N ALA A 103 -10.02 2.36 10.24
CA ALA A 103 -11.05 1.77 9.41
C ALA A 103 -12.44 2.04 9.99
N ARG A 104 -13.39 2.32 9.10
CA ARG A 104 -14.82 2.44 9.40
C ARG A 104 -15.58 1.54 8.42
N ASP A 105 -16.54 0.78 8.93
CA ASP A 105 -17.33 -0.17 8.14
C ASP A 105 -16.46 -1.13 7.32
N ASP A 106 -15.39 -1.64 7.95
CA ASP A 106 -14.39 -2.52 7.34
C ASP A 106 -13.64 -1.92 6.13
N ARG A 107 -13.63 -0.59 5.97
CA ARG A 107 -12.88 0.11 4.93
C ARG A 107 -11.94 1.14 5.54
N ILE A 108 -10.74 1.25 4.98
CA ILE A 108 -9.71 2.20 5.42
C ILE A 108 -10.16 3.63 5.09
N ASP A 109 -10.44 4.44 6.10
CA ASP A 109 -10.86 5.85 5.94
C ASP A 109 -9.68 6.83 6.04
N THR A 110 -8.60 6.45 6.73
CA THR A 110 -7.37 7.24 6.84
C THR A 110 -6.18 6.30 6.74
N ILE A 111 -5.14 6.66 5.97
CA ILE A 111 -3.89 5.90 5.92
C ILE A 111 -2.68 6.82 5.75
N ARG A 112 -1.61 6.54 6.49
CA ARG A 112 -0.30 7.22 6.41
C ARG A 112 0.77 6.19 6.17
N ILE A 113 1.49 6.29 5.04
CA ILE A 113 2.49 5.30 4.63
C ILE A 113 3.88 5.94 4.56
N VAL A 114 4.90 5.26 5.07
CA VAL A 114 6.31 5.59 4.84
C VAL A 114 6.98 4.42 4.16
N CYS A 115 7.77 4.71 3.12
CA CYS A 115 8.43 3.72 2.28
C CYS A 115 9.95 3.81 2.44
N SER A 116 10.60 2.66 2.59
CA SER A 116 12.07 2.55 2.62
C SER A 116 12.74 2.97 1.31
N GLY A 117 11.97 3.04 0.22
CA GLY A 117 12.53 3.04 -1.14
C GLY A 117 13.00 1.67 -1.59
N TYR A 118 13.32 1.58 -2.88
CA TYR A 118 13.88 0.37 -3.49
C TYR A 118 15.32 0.13 -3.07
N GLN A 119 15.55 -0.95 -2.35
CA GLN A 119 16.85 -1.45 -1.92
C GLN A 119 17.32 -2.59 -2.82
N GLY A 120 18.64 -2.70 -3.00
CA GLY A 120 19.30 -3.76 -3.78
C GLY A 120 19.95 -4.81 -2.91
#